data_AF-A0A090ME50-F1
#
_entry.id   AF-A0A090ME50-F1
#
_cell.length_a   1.000
_cell.length_b   1.000
_cell.length_c   1.000
_cell.angle_alpha   90.00
_cell.angle_beta   90.00
_cell.angle_gamma   90.00
#
_symmetry.space_group_name_H-M   'P 1'
#
loop_
_entity.id
_entity.type
_entity.pdbx_description
1 polymer ?
#
loop_
_entity_poly.entity_id
_entity_poly.type
_entity_poly.pdbx_seq_one_letter_code
_entity_poly.pdbx_strand_id
1 'polypeptide(L)'
;MKSYPHADRLVCMPTADLFNHADQGCKLAYSALGYSVQTDRVYKQGEEVYVSYGPHSNDFLLTEYGFILDTNRWDEVYLDEVILPLLNKTQRAELKSVDFLGRYTLDDQTIGCHRTQVALRRGGQSSIDSFEGLFACYRKDSK
;
A
#
# COMPACT_ATOMS: atom_id res chain seq x y z
N MET A 1 21.38 -27.14 8.14
CA MET A 1 20.15 -26.43 8.58
C MET A 1 19.34 -26.09 7.34
N LYS A 2 18.02 -26.35 7.33
CA LYS A 2 17.17 -26.11 6.15
C LYS A 2 17.02 -24.59 5.96
N SER A 3 17.38 -24.07 4.80
CA SER A 3 17.23 -22.64 4.49
C SER A 3 15.84 -22.41 3.88
N TYR A 4 15.02 -21.61 4.54
CA TYR A 4 13.73 -21.18 4.00
C TYR A 4 13.92 -19.95 3.08
N PRO A 5 13.06 -19.74 2.07
CA PRO A 5 12.95 -18.46 1.38
C PRO A 5 12.80 -17.31 2.39
N HIS A 6 13.31 -16.12 2.06
CA HIS A 6 13.28 -14.99 3.00
C HIS A 6 11.86 -14.67 3.49
N ALA A 7 10.85 -14.77 2.61
CA ALA A 7 9.45 -14.53 2.94
C ALA A 7 8.85 -15.54 3.94
N ASP A 8 9.43 -16.73 4.06
CA ASP A 8 8.92 -17.81 4.91
C ASP A 8 9.64 -17.88 6.26
N ARG A 9 10.43 -16.85 6.61
CA ARG A 9 11.18 -16.75 7.87
C ARG A 9 10.43 -15.90 8.88
N LEU A 10 9.20 -16.32 9.19
CA LEU A 10 8.36 -15.64 10.17
C LEU A 10 8.78 -15.99 11.60
N VAL A 11 8.68 -15.02 12.50
CA VAL A 11 9.06 -15.17 13.91
C VAL A 11 8.16 -14.27 14.79
N CYS A 12 7.76 -14.77 15.96
CA CYS A 12 7.21 -13.92 17.01
C CYS A 12 8.36 -13.24 17.76
N MET A 13 8.28 -11.93 17.97
CA MET A 13 9.32 -11.15 18.64
C MET A 13 8.86 -10.79 20.06
N PRO A 14 9.28 -11.55 21.10
CA PRO A 14 8.81 -11.32 22.47
C PRO A 14 9.05 -9.88 22.91
N THR A 15 8.13 -9.24 23.62
CA THR A 15 8.21 -7.80 23.99
C THR A 15 7.98 -6.84 22.82
N ALA A 16 8.59 -7.03 21.64
CA ALA A 16 8.36 -6.15 20.49
C ALA A 16 6.91 -6.26 19.97
N ASP A 17 6.33 -7.46 20.01
CA ASP A 17 4.94 -7.70 19.59
C ASP A 17 3.91 -7.12 20.59
N LEU A 18 4.34 -6.58 21.75
CA LEU A 18 3.46 -5.92 22.72
C LEU A 18 3.22 -4.44 22.40
N PHE A 19 4.03 -3.84 21.51
CA PHE A 19 3.85 -2.44 21.14
C PHE A 19 2.65 -2.31 20.21
N ASN A 20 1.73 -1.41 20.54
CA ASN A 20 0.59 -1.10 19.69
C ASN A 20 1.00 -0.33 18.44
N HIS A 21 0.12 -0.36 17.44
CA HIS A 21 0.30 0.37 16.18
C HIS A 21 -0.05 1.84 16.31
N ALA A 22 0.79 2.69 15.73
CA ALA A 22 0.38 4.00 15.26
C ALA A 22 0.88 4.22 13.82
N ASP A 23 0.28 5.18 13.13
CA ASP A 23 0.63 5.52 11.75
C ASP A 23 2.13 5.86 11.62
N GLN A 24 2.69 6.56 12.63
CA GLN A 24 4.13 6.76 12.89
C GLN A 24 4.47 6.22 14.28
N GLY A 25 5.70 5.76 14.47
CA GLY A 25 6.16 5.39 15.81
C GLY A 25 7.64 5.03 15.85
N CYS A 26 8.01 4.35 16.93
CA CYS A 26 9.38 3.89 17.16
C CYS A 26 9.88 2.99 16.01
N LYS A 27 11.18 3.09 15.72
CA LYS A 27 11.83 2.33 14.67
C LYS A 27 12.40 1.02 15.20
N LEU A 28 12.10 -0.09 14.54
CA LEU A 28 12.81 -1.35 14.78
C LEU A 28 14.14 -1.35 14.03
N ALA A 29 15.21 -1.68 14.75
CA ALA A 29 16.55 -1.87 14.21
C ALA A 29 17.07 -3.27 14.55
N TYR A 30 17.66 -3.94 13.56
CA TYR A 30 18.14 -5.31 13.66
C TYR A 30 19.67 -5.37 13.59
N SER A 31 20.25 -6.31 14.31
CA SER A 31 21.69 -6.59 14.35
C SER A 31 21.93 -8.09 14.48
N ALA A 32 23.19 -8.51 14.34
CA ALA A 32 23.58 -9.91 14.56
C ALA A 32 23.29 -10.40 16.00
N LEU A 33 23.12 -9.49 16.97
CA LEU A 33 22.85 -9.83 18.37
C LEU A 33 21.36 -9.82 18.73
N GLY A 34 20.48 -9.37 17.82
CA GLY A 34 19.06 -9.22 18.09
C GLY A 34 18.50 -7.92 17.52
N TYR A 35 17.40 -7.44 18.11
CA TYR A 35 16.71 -6.23 17.69
C TYR A 35 16.66 -5.18 18.81
N SER A 36 16.42 -3.94 18.42
CA SER A 36 16.21 -2.79 19.31
C SER A 36 15.04 -1.97 18.80
N VAL A 37 14.28 -1.40 19.73
CA VAL A 37 13.23 -0.43 19.44
C VAL A 37 13.79 0.95 19.77
N GLN A 38 13.91 1.79 18.77
CA GLN A 38 14.49 3.13 18.88
C GLN A 38 13.37 4.17 18.91
N THR A 39 13.33 4.96 19.97
CA THR A 39 12.36 6.04 20.13
C THR A 39 12.51 7.08 19.03
N ASP A 40 11.39 7.42 18.40
CA ASP A 40 11.25 8.46 17.37
C ASP A 40 11.21 9.88 17.95
N ARG A 41 10.84 10.00 19.23
CA ARG A 41 10.75 11.26 19.98
C ARG A 41 11.04 11.07 21.47
N VAL A 42 11.03 12.18 22.21
CA VAL A 42 11.02 12.15 23.68
C VAL A 42 9.64 11.73 24.17
N TYR A 43 9.58 10.74 25.07
CA TYR A 43 8.37 10.26 25.72
C TYR A 43 8.30 10.74 27.17
N LYS A 44 7.12 11.12 27.63
CA LYS A 44 6.88 11.46 29.04
C LYS A 44 6.45 10.23 29.83
N GLN A 45 6.62 10.28 31.16
CA GLN A 45 6.14 9.22 32.03
C GLN A 45 4.62 9.03 31.85
N GLY A 46 4.20 7.77 31.64
CA GLY A 46 2.80 7.41 31.41
C GLY A 46 2.33 7.52 29.97
N GLU A 47 3.16 8.05 29.04
CA GLU A 47 2.85 7.98 27.61
C GLU A 47 3.09 6.56 27.08
N GLU A 48 2.15 6.09 26.27
CA GLU A 48 2.30 4.83 25.54
C GLU A 48 3.32 4.99 24.41
N VAL A 49 4.10 3.93 24.19
CA VAL A 49 5.09 3.84 23.12
C VAL A 49 4.50 2.98 22.02
N TYR A 50 4.46 3.52 20.80
CA TYR A 50 3.92 2.84 19.63
C TYR A 50 5.03 2.48 18.64
N VAL A 51 4.78 1.49 17.80
CA VAL A 51 5.56 1.18 16.60
C VAL A 51 4.65 1.29 15.37
N SER A 52 5.24 1.42 14.19
CA SER A 52 4.48 1.27 12.94
C SER A 52 4.61 -0.18 12.44
N TYR A 53 3.48 -0.86 12.22
CA TYR A 53 3.45 -2.20 11.63
C TYR A 53 3.72 -2.13 10.12
N GLY A 54 3.54 -0.95 9.53
CA GLY A 54 3.69 -0.68 8.11
C GLY A 54 2.67 0.35 7.63
N PRO A 55 2.74 0.75 6.36
CA PRO A 55 1.74 1.60 5.72
C PRO A 55 0.49 0.77 5.38
N HIS A 56 -0.37 0.55 6.38
CA HIS A 56 -1.55 -0.31 6.26
C HIS A 56 -2.84 0.51 6.30
N SER A 57 -3.76 0.21 5.38
CA SER A 57 -5.13 0.75 5.40
C SER A 57 -5.93 0.18 6.55
N ASN A 58 -7.04 0.83 6.90
CA ASN A 58 -7.95 0.32 7.93
C ASN A 58 -8.58 -1.02 7.52
N ASP A 59 -8.83 -1.25 6.23
CA ASP A 59 -9.29 -2.56 5.73
C ASP A 59 -8.28 -3.67 6.05
N PHE A 60 -6.99 -3.40 5.87
CA PHE A 60 -5.91 -4.34 6.19
C PHE A 60 -5.74 -4.53 7.70
N LEU A 61 -5.72 -3.43 8.47
CA LEU A 61 -5.60 -3.49 9.93
C LEU A 61 -6.75 -4.26 10.57
N LEU A 62 -7.97 -4.06 10.08
CA LEU A 62 -9.13 -4.78 10.59
C LEU A 62 -9.05 -6.27 10.28
N THR A 63 -8.62 -6.63 9.07
CA THR A 63 -8.56 -8.01 8.60
C THR A 63 -7.44 -8.80 9.28
N GLU A 64 -6.24 -8.22 9.39
CA GLU A 64 -5.03 -8.92 9.84
C GLU A 64 -4.76 -8.74 11.35
N TYR A 65 -5.22 -7.61 11.93
CA TYR A 65 -4.94 -7.26 13.33
C TYR A 65 -6.19 -7.03 14.19
N GLY A 66 -7.38 -6.93 13.59
CA GLY A 66 -8.64 -6.84 14.32
C GLY A 66 -8.97 -5.45 14.90
N PHE A 67 -8.34 -4.38 14.40
CA PHE A 67 -8.65 -3.01 14.82
C PHE A 67 -8.55 -2.01 13.64
N ILE A 68 -9.06 -0.79 13.83
CA ILE A 68 -8.88 0.35 12.92
C ILE A 68 -8.33 1.55 13.68
N LEU A 69 -7.75 2.52 12.98
CA LEU A 69 -7.37 3.81 13.54
C LEU A 69 -8.42 4.87 13.18
N ASP A 70 -8.75 5.75 14.13
CA ASP A 70 -9.66 6.88 13.90
C ASP A 70 -9.14 7.87 12.85
N THR A 71 -7.82 8.02 12.77
CA THR A 71 -7.14 8.81 11.75
C THR A 71 -5.95 8.02 11.24
N ASN A 72 -6.02 7.59 9.98
CA ASN A 72 -4.99 6.78 9.33
C ASN A 72 -4.56 7.44 8.03
N ARG A 73 -3.33 7.97 7.98
CA ARG A 73 -2.77 8.58 6.76
C ARG A 73 -2.41 7.56 5.66
N TRP A 74 -2.50 6.27 5.97
CA TRP A 74 -2.29 5.18 5.03
C TRP A 74 -3.61 4.53 4.60
N ASP A 75 -4.75 5.12 5.00
CA ASP A 75 -6.04 4.59 4.60
C ASP A 75 -6.26 4.77 3.10
N GLU A 76 -6.84 3.75 2.49
CA GLU A 76 -7.21 3.77 1.08
C GLU A 76 -8.47 2.95 0.86
N VAL A 77 -9.24 3.32 -0.15
CA VAL A 77 -10.45 2.60 -0.56
C VAL A 77 -10.31 2.07 -1.97
N TYR A 78 -10.78 0.84 -2.18
CA TYR A 78 -10.83 0.24 -3.50
C TYR A 78 -12.01 0.79 -4.31
N LEU A 79 -11.74 1.19 -5.54
CA LEU A 79 -12.70 1.74 -6.50
C LEU A 79 -13.04 0.76 -7.64
N ASP A 80 -12.54 -0.47 -7.58
CA ASP A 80 -12.78 -1.50 -8.60
C ASP A 80 -14.27 -1.68 -8.91
N GLU A 81 -15.11 -1.76 -7.88
CA GLU A 81 -16.56 -1.93 -8.04
C GLU A 81 -17.25 -0.73 -8.70
N VAL A 82 -16.67 0.47 -8.60
CA VAL A 82 -17.19 1.70 -9.20
C VAL A 82 -16.65 1.89 -10.61
N ILE A 83 -15.35 1.70 -10.82
CA ILE A 83 -14.67 1.99 -12.08
C ILE A 83 -14.87 0.87 -13.09
N LEU A 84 -14.76 -0.40 -12.68
CA LEU A 84 -14.85 -1.51 -13.63
C LEU A 84 -16.15 -1.45 -14.44
N PRO A 85 -17.36 -1.29 -13.86
CA PRO A 85 -18.60 -1.21 -14.63
C PRO A 85 -18.64 -0.11 -15.69
N LEU A 86 -17.87 0.96 -15.52
CA LEU A 86 -17.79 2.08 -16.46
C LEU A 86 -16.92 1.79 -17.69
N LEU A 87 -16.10 0.72 -17.64
CA LEU A 87 -15.19 0.34 -18.72
C LEU A 87 -15.84 -0.67 -19.67
N ASN A 88 -15.78 -0.38 -20.97
CA ASN A 88 -16.20 -1.29 -22.03
C ASN A 88 -15.21 -2.45 -22.24
N LYS A 89 -15.58 -3.43 -23.08
CA LYS A 89 -14.77 -4.64 -23.33
C LYS A 89 -13.37 -4.32 -23.88
N THR A 90 -13.27 -3.37 -24.80
CA THR A 90 -12.00 -2.95 -25.41
C THR A 90 -11.09 -2.30 -24.39
N GLN A 91 -11.61 -1.32 -23.62
CA GLN A 91 -10.87 -0.64 -22.55
C GLN A 91 -10.33 -1.63 -21.50
N ARG A 92 -11.15 -2.62 -21.11
CA ARG A 92 -10.71 -3.65 -20.16
C ARG A 92 -9.61 -4.53 -20.73
N ALA A 93 -9.69 -4.91 -22.00
CA ALA A 93 -8.66 -5.73 -22.67
C ALA A 93 -7.33 -4.97 -22.79
N GLU A 94 -7.38 -3.69 -23.14
CA GLU A 94 -6.21 -2.81 -23.19
C GLU A 94 -5.56 -2.61 -21.82
N LEU A 95 -6.35 -2.31 -20.79
CA LEU A 95 -5.81 -2.17 -19.43
C LEU A 95 -5.22 -3.50 -18.94
N LYS A 96 -5.83 -4.64 -19.31
CA LYS A 96 -5.30 -5.96 -18.94
C LYS A 96 -3.98 -6.28 -19.65
N SER A 97 -3.82 -5.89 -20.92
CA SER A 97 -2.60 -6.20 -21.70
C SER A 97 -1.35 -5.51 -21.16
N VAL A 98 -1.53 -4.42 -20.41
CA VAL A 98 -0.46 -3.65 -19.77
C VAL A 98 -0.38 -3.85 -18.25
N ASP A 99 -1.16 -4.78 -17.67
CA ASP A 99 -1.30 -5.02 -16.23
C ASP A 99 -1.82 -3.83 -15.40
N PHE A 100 -2.69 -3.00 -15.97
CA PHE A 100 -3.36 -1.89 -15.29
C PHE A 100 -4.83 -2.16 -14.96
N LEU A 101 -5.39 -3.31 -15.31
CA LEU A 101 -6.79 -3.63 -14.97
C LEU A 101 -6.93 -3.91 -13.47
N GLY A 102 -7.86 -3.20 -12.82
CA GLY A 102 -8.21 -3.33 -11.41
C GLY A 102 -7.13 -2.86 -10.44
N ARG A 103 -7.35 -3.08 -9.13
CA ARG A 103 -6.55 -2.53 -8.03
C ARG A 103 -6.52 -0.99 -8.10
N TYR A 104 -7.68 -0.40 -8.29
CA TYR A 104 -7.83 1.04 -8.33
C TYR A 104 -8.08 1.52 -6.90
N THR A 105 -7.16 2.30 -6.35
CA THR A 105 -7.28 2.83 -4.99
C THR A 105 -7.34 4.35 -4.99
N LEU A 106 -7.93 4.88 -3.93
CA LEU A 106 -8.01 6.30 -3.61
C LEU A 106 -7.67 6.50 -2.14
N ASP A 107 -6.78 7.45 -1.88
CA ASP A 107 -6.36 7.91 -0.55
C ASP A 107 -6.70 9.40 -0.39
N ASP A 108 -6.46 9.95 0.80
CA ASP A 108 -6.74 11.36 1.13
C ASP A 108 -5.65 12.35 0.66
N GLN A 109 -4.52 11.85 0.15
CA GLN A 109 -3.35 12.66 -0.21
C GLN A 109 -3.21 12.89 -1.71
N THR A 110 -3.84 12.03 -2.52
CA THR A 110 -3.68 11.98 -3.97
C THR A 110 -5.01 12.03 -4.70
N ILE A 111 -4.96 12.21 -6.02
CA ILE A 111 -6.14 12.12 -6.90
C ILE A 111 -6.49 10.65 -7.26
N GLY A 112 -6.02 9.70 -6.46
CA GLY A 112 -6.06 8.27 -6.74
C GLY A 112 -4.73 7.74 -7.27
N CYS A 113 -4.49 6.45 -7.05
CA CYS A 113 -3.26 5.80 -7.43
C CYS A 113 -3.06 5.85 -8.96
N HIS A 114 -1.82 5.61 -9.41
CA HIS A 114 -1.49 5.71 -10.83
C HIS A 114 -2.39 4.81 -11.72
N ARG A 115 -2.80 3.63 -11.22
CA ARG A 115 -3.73 2.73 -11.93
C ARG A 115 -5.10 3.37 -12.11
N THR A 116 -5.64 3.98 -11.05
CA THR A 116 -6.90 4.74 -11.06
C THR A 116 -6.87 5.84 -12.10
N GLN A 117 -5.80 6.66 -12.12
CA GLN A 117 -5.66 7.76 -13.07
C GLN A 117 -5.61 7.27 -14.53
N VAL A 118 -4.89 6.19 -14.82
CA VAL A 118 -4.83 5.60 -16.16
C VAL A 118 -6.21 5.07 -16.59
N ALA A 119 -6.91 4.36 -15.71
CA ALA A 119 -8.23 3.82 -16.01
C ALA A 119 -9.26 4.92 -16.29
N LEU A 120 -9.27 6.00 -15.49
CA LEU A 120 -10.20 7.12 -15.69
C LEU A 120 -9.92 7.90 -16.98
N ARG A 121 -8.65 8.14 -17.32
CA ARG A 121 -8.26 8.78 -18.60
C ARG A 121 -8.75 7.98 -19.81
N ARG A 122 -8.73 6.64 -19.72
CA ARG A 122 -9.26 5.76 -20.77
C ARG A 122 -10.79 5.74 -20.79
N GLY A 123 -11.44 5.75 -19.63
CA GLY A 123 -12.89 5.76 -19.49
C GLY A 123 -13.56 6.98 -20.13
N GLY A 124 -12.90 8.15 -20.07
CA GLY A 124 -13.41 9.40 -20.64
C GLY A 124 -13.16 9.61 -22.14
N GLN A 125 -12.40 8.74 -22.81
CA GLN A 125 -12.04 8.89 -24.21
C GLN A 125 -12.86 7.95 -25.10
N SER A 126 -13.82 8.51 -25.82
CA SER A 126 -14.65 7.79 -26.78
C SER A 126 -13.94 7.52 -28.13
N SER A 127 -12.85 8.24 -28.44
CA SER A 127 -12.23 8.19 -29.79
C SER A 127 -10.89 8.94 -29.90
N ILE A 128 -9.82 8.52 -29.20
CA ILE A 128 -8.47 9.04 -29.49
C ILE A 128 -7.50 7.89 -29.79
N ASP A 129 -7.14 7.81 -31.06
CA ASP A 129 -6.03 7.03 -31.60
C ASP A 129 -4.71 7.56 -31.03
N SER A 130 -4.22 6.95 -29.95
CA SER A 130 -2.78 6.71 -29.69
C SER A 130 -2.58 6.20 -28.26
N PHE A 131 -2.70 4.88 -28.12
CA PHE A 131 -2.33 4.18 -26.89
C PHE A 131 -0.81 4.26 -26.60
N GLU A 132 0.01 4.46 -27.63
CA GLU A 132 1.48 4.39 -27.54
C GLU A 132 2.14 5.57 -26.80
N GLY A 133 1.56 6.78 -26.85
CA GLY A 133 2.17 7.97 -26.24
C GLY A 133 2.25 7.93 -24.71
N LEU A 134 1.25 7.32 -24.05
CA LEU A 134 1.18 7.27 -22.58
C LEU A 134 2.18 6.26 -21.98
N PHE A 135 2.46 5.16 -22.68
CA PHE A 135 3.39 4.11 -22.22
C PHE A 135 4.85 4.33 -22.67
N ALA A 136 5.09 5.18 -23.66
CA ALA A 136 6.45 5.53 -24.11
C ALA A 136 7.28 6.24 -23.02
N CYS A 137 6.63 6.95 -22.07
CA CYS A 137 7.31 7.48 -20.89
C CYS A 137 7.76 6.36 -19.93
N TYR A 138 6.96 5.31 -19.75
CA TYR A 138 7.22 4.29 -18.73
C TYR A 138 8.38 3.34 -19.08
N ARG A 139 8.59 3.02 -20.36
CA ARG A 139 9.73 2.16 -20.77
C ARG A 139 11.11 2.82 -20.63
N LYS A 140 11.19 4.13 -20.41
CA LYS A 140 12.49 4.81 -20.23
C LYS A 140 13.01 4.82 -18.80
N ASP A 141 12.13 4.68 -17.80
CA ASP A 141 12.49 4.86 -16.39
C ASP A 141 12.60 3.54 -15.60
N SER A 142 12.51 2.40 -16.28
CA SER A 142 12.77 1.06 -15.70
C SER A 142 14.13 0.53 -16.16
N LYS A 143 15.22 1.09 -15.59
CA LYS A 143 16.56 0.49 -15.57
C LYS A 143 17.23 0.77 -14.24
#